data_AF-A0A8I6YMW1-F1
#
_entry.id   AF-A0A8I6YMW1-F1
#
_cell.length_a   1.000
_cell.length_b   1.000
_cell.length_c   1.000
_cell.angle_alpha   90.00
_cell.angle_beta   90.00
_cell.angle_gamma   90.00
#
_symmetry.space_group_name_H-M   'P 1'
#
loop_
_entity.id
_entity.type
_entity.pdbx_description
1 polymer ?
#
loop_
_entity_poly.entity_id
_entity_poly.type
_entity_poly.pdbx_seq_one_letter_code
_entity_poly.pdbx_strand_id
1 'polypeptide(L)'
;MAVGKPEYKEIIEERLKIDCLYNPRVMEVMWGIQNCMPGLVPCEKSQLAEEDRLPMSKGLQSVLSPYGCNVKPEMLQVNEEIVATASALSACDSVEREYSLVLRKAGDVIKDVSGINCEGWSLLKIATALRMIWHPDKFRESCGVNCG
;
A
#
# COMPACT_ATOMS: atom_id res chain seq x y z
N MET A 1 2.87 26.61 -0.41
CA MET A 1 3.80 25.53 -0.80
C MET A 1 4.16 24.68 0.41
N ALA A 2 4.12 23.36 0.32
CA ALA A 2 4.55 22.50 1.42
C ALA A 2 6.09 22.42 1.48
N VAL A 3 6.69 22.44 2.67
CA VAL A 3 8.15 22.39 2.84
C VAL A 3 8.56 21.44 3.97
N GLY A 4 9.69 20.75 3.78
CA GLY A 4 10.19 19.73 4.72
C GLY A 4 11.04 20.25 5.88
N LYS A 5 11.42 21.53 5.87
CA LYS A 5 12.23 22.15 6.93
C LYS A 5 11.66 23.52 7.30
N PRO A 6 11.66 23.90 8.59
CA PRO A 6 11.13 25.19 9.03
C PRO A 6 11.99 26.34 8.51
N GLU A 7 13.30 26.16 8.36
CA GLU A 7 14.21 27.17 7.81
C GLU A 7 13.86 27.47 6.34
N TYR A 8 13.44 26.45 5.58
CA TYR A 8 13.01 26.64 4.20
C TYR A 8 11.71 27.42 4.11
N LYS A 9 10.78 27.22 5.06
CA LYS A 9 9.57 28.03 5.15
C LYS A 9 9.93 29.51 5.27
N GLU A 10 10.76 29.85 6.25
CA GLU A 10 11.15 31.24 6.54
C GLU A 10 11.84 31.90 5.33
N ILE A 11 12.84 31.22 4.76
CA ILE A 11 13.61 31.76 3.63
C ILE A 11 12.72 31.98 2.40
N ILE A 12 11.83 31.03 2.10
CA ILE A 12 10.95 31.11 0.91
C ILE A 12 9.89 32.20 1.10
N GLU A 13 9.25 32.27 2.26
CA GLU A 13 8.26 33.30 2.56
C GLU A 13 8.91 34.70 2.54
N GLU A 14 10.12 34.83 3.07
CA GLU A 14 10.84 36.11 3.09
C GLU A 14 11.26 36.55 1.68
N ARG A 15 11.92 35.67 0.92
CA ARG A 15 12.59 36.05 -0.34
C ARG A 15 11.68 35.94 -1.56
N LEU A 16 10.86 34.90 -1.62
CA LEU A 16 10.03 34.59 -2.77
C LEU A 16 8.59 35.07 -2.59
N LYS A 17 8.21 35.49 -1.38
CA LYS A 17 6.85 35.95 -1.05
C LYS A 17 5.78 34.90 -1.38
N ILE A 18 6.11 33.63 -1.18
CA ILE A 18 5.22 32.48 -1.37
C ILE A 18 4.89 31.89 -0.01
N ASP A 19 3.61 31.81 0.32
CA ASP A 19 3.15 31.21 1.57
C ASP A 19 3.54 29.72 1.66
N CYS A 20 4.06 29.32 2.80
CA CYS A 20 4.59 27.98 3.05
C CYS A 20 3.89 27.27 4.23
N LEU A 21 3.61 25.98 4.02
CA LEU A 21 3.02 25.10 5.00
C LEU A 21 4.10 24.18 5.58
N TYR A 22 4.28 24.28 6.89
CA TYR A 22 5.15 23.39 7.68
C TYR A 22 4.36 22.92 8.89
N ASN A 23 4.02 21.63 8.92
CA ASN A 23 3.28 20.99 10.01
C ASN A 23 3.52 19.46 9.98
N PRO A 24 3.11 18.71 11.02
CA PRO A 24 3.36 17.26 11.07
C PRO A 24 2.80 16.47 9.87
N ARG A 25 1.68 16.89 9.26
CA ARG A 25 1.14 16.22 8.08
C ARG A 25 2.02 16.45 6.85
N VAL A 26 2.54 17.66 6.68
CA VAL A 26 3.50 17.97 5.62
C VAL A 26 4.77 17.14 5.79
N MET A 27 5.26 16.98 7.02
CA MET A 27 6.44 16.16 7.29
C MET A 27 6.25 14.69 6.86
N GLU A 28 5.11 14.09 7.17
CA GLU A 28 4.79 12.71 6.74
C GLU A 28 4.74 12.58 5.21
N VAL A 29 4.15 13.57 4.52
CA VAL A 29 4.08 13.57 3.04
C VAL A 29 5.48 13.74 2.43
N MET A 30 6.28 14.67 2.96
CA MET A 30 7.65 14.90 2.48
C MET A 30 8.52 13.67 2.67
N TRP A 31 8.41 13.02 3.83
CA TRP A 31 9.06 11.73 4.10
C TRP A 31 8.65 10.68 3.05
N GLY A 32 7.35 10.54 2.76
CA GLY A 32 6.87 9.58 1.76
C GLY A 32 7.41 9.87 0.36
N ILE A 33 7.37 11.13 -0.10
CA ILE A 33 7.89 11.53 -1.41
C ILE A 33 9.38 11.23 -1.53
N GLN A 34 10.16 11.58 -0.49
CA GLN A 34 11.59 11.32 -0.45
C GLN A 34 11.92 9.83 -0.59
N ASN A 35 11.19 8.97 0.13
CA ASN A 35 11.41 7.52 0.09
C ASN A 35 10.92 6.86 -1.21
N CYS A 36 9.96 7.48 -1.89
CA CYS A 36 9.49 7.03 -3.21
C CYS A 36 10.22 7.71 -4.38
N MET A 37 11.12 8.67 -4.12
CA MET A 37 11.74 9.51 -5.16
C MET A 37 12.44 8.71 -6.26
N PRO A 38 13.21 7.63 -5.96
CA PRO A 38 13.83 6.81 -7.00
C PRO A 38 12.83 6.17 -7.97
N GLY A 39 11.63 5.83 -7.48
CA GLY A 39 10.53 5.30 -8.29
C GLY A 39 9.74 6.38 -9.03
N LEU A 40 9.60 7.57 -8.44
CA LEU A 40 8.83 8.69 -9.00
C LEU A 40 9.63 9.46 -10.06
N VAL A 41 10.93 9.60 -9.87
CA VAL A 41 11.85 10.34 -10.74
C VAL A 41 13.08 9.48 -11.01
N PRO A 42 13.05 8.56 -11.99
CA PRO A 42 14.14 7.60 -12.22
C PRO A 42 15.50 8.21 -12.54
N CYS A 43 15.52 9.47 -13.01
CA CYS A 43 16.74 10.21 -13.28
C CYS A 43 17.38 10.79 -12.00
N GLU A 44 16.62 10.90 -10.91
CA GLU A 44 17.12 11.33 -9.61
C GLU A 44 17.90 10.18 -8.96
N LYS A 45 19.21 10.38 -8.80
CA LYS A 45 20.12 9.36 -8.26
C LYS A 45 20.57 9.66 -6.84
N SER A 46 20.10 10.76 -6.26
CA SER A 46 20.46 11.15 -4.91
C SER A 46 19.93 10.14 -3.92
N GLN A 47 20.82 9.58 -3.11
CA GLN A 47 20.42 8.79 -1.96
C GLN A 47 20.04 9.73 -0.82
N LEU A 48 19.03 9.35 -0.04
CA LEU A 48 18.69 10.06 1.19
C LEU A 48 19.86 10.00 2.16
N ALA A 49 20.08 11.10 2.87
CA ALA A 49 20.97 11.10 4.03
C ALA A 49 20.31 10.33 5.19
N GLU A 50 21.11 9.70 6.06
CA GLU A 50 20.59 8.93 7.21
C GLU A 50 19.69 9.78 8.13
N GLU A 51 20.02 11.06 8.28
CA GLU A 51 19.23 12.05 9.03
C GLU A 51 17.85 12.34 8.43
N ASP A 52 17.70 12.22 7.11
CA ASP A 52 16.42 12.42 6.42
C ASP A 52 15.60 11.11 6.36
N ARG A 53 16.22 9.96 6.65
CA ARG A 53 15.53 8.66 6.77
C ARG A 53 14.77 8.51 8.08
N LEU A 54 15.23 9.19 9.13
CA LEU A 54 14.75 9.01 10.49
C LEU A 54 14.08 10.29 11.03
N PRO A 55 12.99 10.17 11.81
CA PRO A 55 12.34 8.94 12.26
C PRO A 55 11.38 8.34 11.23
N MET A 56 10.96 7.09 11.47
CA MET A 56 9.95 6.39 10.68
C MET A 56 8.63 7.18 10.60
N SER A 57 7.99 7.17 9.42
CA SER A 57 6.63 7.66 9.25
C SER A 57 5.65 7.00 10.23
N LYS A 58 4.87 7.81 10.94
CA LYS A 58 3.79 7.31 11.81
C LYS A 58 2.71 6.62 11.00
N GLY A 59 2.45 7.12 9.78
CA GLY A 59 1.53 6.50 8.83
C GLY A 59 1.96 5.08 8.47
N LEU A 60 3.23 4.91 8.08
CA LEU A 60 3.79 3.60 7.76
C LEU A 60 3.73 2.63 8.95
N GLN A 61 4.10 3.10 10.15
CA GLN A 61 3.99 2.29 11.36
C GLN A 61 2.55 1.84 11.63
N SER A 62 1.57 2.74 11.42
CA SER A 62 0.16 2.42 11.57
C SER A 62 -0.35 1.40 10.55
N VAL A 63 0.17 1.41 9.32
CA VAL A 63 -0.15 0.42 8.28
C VAL A 63 0.42 -0.95 8.65
N LEU A 64 1.63 -1.00 9.21
CA LEU A 64 2.34 -2.25 9.49
C LEU A 64 1.95 -2.91 10.81
N SER A 65 1.51 -2.13 11.80
CA SER A 65 1.17 -2.63 13.14
C SER A 65 0.12 -3.75 13.15
N PRO A 66 -0.99 -3.68 12.39
CA PRO A 66 -1.99 -4.75 12.34
C PRO A 66 -1.45 -6.10 11.86
N TYR A 67 -0.38 -6.09 11.06
CA TYR A 67 0.24 -7.31 10.53
C TYR A 67 1.34 -7.88 11.44
N GLY A 68 1.57 -7.27 12.61
CA GLY A 68 2.64 -7.68 13.52
C GLY A 68 4.04 -7.33 13.02
N CYS A 69 4.14 -6.48 11.98
CA CYS A 69 5.42 -6.06 11.41
C CYS A 69 6.04 -4.94 12.26
N ASN A 70 6.90 -5.33 13.21
CA ASN A 70 7.64 -4.37 14.03
C ASN A 70 8.94 -3.93 13.32
N VAL A 71 8.82 -3.00 12.39
CA VAL A 71 9.98 -2.44 11.68
C VAL A 71 10.69 -1.44 12.59
N LYS A 72 11.99 -1.64 12.80
CA LYS A 72 12.81 -0.68 13.55
C LYS A 72 13.34 0.42 12.62
N PRO A 73 13.64 1.63 13.13
CA PRO A 73 14.21 2.71 12.35
C PRO A 73 15.49 2.31 11.58
N GLU A 74 16.34 1.47 12.17
CA GLU A 74 17.59 1.03 11.55
C GLU A 74 17.36 0.04 10.38
N MET A 75 16.19 -0.61 10.34
CA MET A 75 15.78 -1.48 9.23
C MET A 75 15.29 -0.68 8.01
N LEU A 76 15.03 0.63 8.17
CA LEU A 76 14.68 1.53 7.06
C LEU A 76 15.86 1.85 6.15
N GLN A 77 17.08 1.37 6.43
CA GLN A 77 18.12 1.36 5.40
C GLN A 77 17.73 0.45 4.20
N VAL A 78 16.78 -0.48 4.37
CA VAL A 78 16.14 -1.31 3.31
C VAL A 78 14.81 -0.68 2.84
N ASN A 79 14.76 0.66 2.81
CA ASN A 79 13.53 1.47 2.78
C ASN A 79 12.54 1.12 1.67
N GLU A 80 13.04 0.97 0.44
CA GLU A 80 12.20 0.90 -0.76
C GLU A 80 11.31 -0.35 -0.75
N GLU A 81 11.86 -1.51 -0.38
CA GLU A 81 11.09 -2.76 -0.37
C GLU A 81 10.01 -2.76 0.72
N ILE A 82 10.31 -2.21 1.90
CA ILE A 82 9.35 -2.11 3.00
C ILE A 82 8.21 -1.17 2.62
N VAL A 83 8.54 0.02 2.10
CA VAL A 83 7.54 1.00 1.66
C VAL A 83 6.72 0.46 0.50
N ALA A 84 7.34 -0.19 -0.49
CA ALA A 84 6.63 -0.80 -1.62
C ALA A 84 5.70 -1.92 -1.15
N THR A 85 6.16 -2.79 -0.25
CA THR A 85 5.35 -3.89 0.28
C THR A 85 4.17 -3.37 1.11
N ALA A 86 4.40 -2.39 1.99
CA ALA A 86 3.34 -1.74 2.76
C ALA A 86 2.31 -1.04 1.85
N SER A 87 2.78 -0.41 0.77
CA SER A 87 1.91 0.22 -0.23
C SER A 87 1.04 -0.81 -0.95
N ALA A 88 1.64 -1.93 -1.39
CA ALA A 88 0.91 -3.03 -2.00
C ALA A 88 -0.12 -3.64 -1.04
N LEU A 89 0.25 -3.82 0.22
CA LEU A 89 -0.63 -4.35 1.27
C LEU A 89 -1.82 -3.43 1.53
N SER A 90 -1.58 -2.12 1.64
CA SER A 90 -2.63 -1.10 1.78
C SER A 90 -3.60 -1.07 0.58
N ALA A 91 -3.07 -1.26 -0.64
CA ALA A 91 -3.88 -1.37 -1.85
C ALA A 91 -4.74 -2.65 -1.83
N CYS A 92 -4.17 -3.79 -1.44
CA CYS A 92 -4.91 -5.05 -1.27
C CYS A 92 -6.06 -4.90 -0.26
N ASP A 93 -5.79 -4.30 0.90
CA ASP A 93 -6.80 -4.02 1.93
C ASP A 93 -7.94 -3.14 1.42
N SER A 94 -7.61 -2.11 0.63
CA SER A 94 -8.61 -1.23 0.04
C SER A 94 -9.52 -1.97 -0.94
N VAL A 95 -8.92 -2.79 -1.82
CA VAL A 95 -9.67 -3.62 -2.78
C VAL A 95 -10.52 -4.66 -2.04
N GLU A 96 -9.97 -5.34 -1.04
CA GLU A 96 -10.72 -6.32 -0.24
C GLU A 96 -11.93 -5.67 0.43
N ARG A 97 -11.76 -4.46 1.00
CA ARG A 97 -12.84 -3.71 1.63
C ARG A 97 -13.90 -3.27 0.62
N GLU A 98 -13.50 -2.77 -0.54
CA GLU A 98 -14.39 -2.33 -1.62
C GLU A 98 -15.33 -3.46 -2.07
N TYR A 99 -14.78 -4.64 -2.30
CA TYR A 99 -15.54 -5.79 -2.82
C TYR A 99 -16.15 -6.67 -1.73
N SER A 100 -15.91 -6.38 -0.45
CA SER A 100 -16.30 -7.24 0.68
C SER A 100 -17.78 -7.62 0.66
N LEU A 101 -18.69 -6.65 0.57
CA LEU A 101 -20.13 -6.89 0.58
C LEU A 101 -20.57 -7.70 -0.64
N VAL A 102 -20.03 -7.38 -1.82
CA VAL A 102 -20.39 -8.06 -3.08
C VAL A 102 -19.94 -9.51 -3.05
N LEU A 103 -18.70 -9.76 -2.62
CA LEU A 103 -18.16 -11.11 -2.52
C LEU A 103 -18.86 -11.93 -1.44
N ARG A 104 -19.29 -11.34 -0.32
CA ARG A 104 -20.09 -12.06 0.68
C ARG A 104 -21.41 -12.55 0.10
N LYS A 105 -22.13 -11.68 -0.62
CA LYS A 105 -23.36 -12.06 -1.33
C LYS A 105 -23.11 -13.11 -2.42
N ALA A 106 -21.97 -13.04 -3.10
CA ALA A 106 -21.59 -14.05 -4.07
C ALA A 106 -21.39 -15.44 -3.41
N GLY A 107 -20.95 -15.49 -2.15
CA GLY A 107 -20.89 -16.74 -1.38
C GLY A 107 -22.26 -17.40 -1.20
N ASP A 108 -23.31 -16.60 -0.97
CA ASP A 108 -24.68 -17.11 -0.90
C ASP A 108 -25.13 -17.66 -2.26
N VAL A 109 -24.84 -16.93 -3.35
CA VAL A 109 -25.15 -17.37 -4.71
C VAL A 109 -24.39 -18.65 -5.08
N ILE A 110 -23.12 -18.78 -4.69
CA ILE A 110 -22.34 -20.01 -4.90
C ILE A 110 -23.01 -21.19 -4.21
N LYS A 111 -23.46 -21.01 -2.96
CA LYS A 111 -24.18 -22.05 -2.22
C LYS A 111 -25.46 -22.47 -2.93
N ASP A 112 -26.24 -21.52 -3.44
CA ASP A 112 -27.50 -21.79 -4.13
C ASP A 112 -27.30 -22.51 -5.47
N VAL A 113 -26.29 -22.13 -6.25
CA VAL A 113 -26.05 -22.67 -7.60
C VAL A 113 -25.25 -23.97 -7.59
N SER A 114 -24.31 -24.13 -6.66
CA SER A 114 -23.36 -25.26 -6.65
C SER A 114 -23.49 -26.20 -5.45
N GLY A 115 -24.24 -25.80 -4.42
CA GLY A 115 -24.30 -26.50 -3.12
C GLY A 115 -23.08 -26.28 -2.22
N ILE A 116 -22.08 -25.50 -2.64
CA ILE A 116 -20.86 -25.26 -1.85
C ILE A 116 -21.14 -24.21 -0.76
N ASN A 117 -21.03 -24.60 0.52
CA ASN A 117 -21.16 -23.66 1.63
C ASN A 117 -19.88 -22.82 1.80
N CYS A 118 -19.97 -21.51 1.60
CA CYS A 118 -18.87 -20.55 1.74
C CYS A 118 -18.78 -19.89 3.12
N GLU A 119 -19.53 -20.35 4.12
CA GLU A 119 -19.46 -19.81 5.47
C GLU A 119 -18.04 -19.90 6.05
N GLY A 120 -17.58 -18.81 6.67
CA GLY A 120 -16.22 -18.71 7.22
C GLY A 120 -15.09 -18.59 6.18
N TRP A 121 -15.39 -18.58 4.88
CA TRP A 121 -14.35 -18.41 3.87
C TRP A 121 -13.81 -16.97 3.85
N SER A 122 -12.54 -16.81 3.45
CA SER A 122 -12.00 -15.50 3.12
C SER A 122 -12.61 -14.97 1.83
N LEU A 123 -12.60 -13.65 1.64
CA LEU A 123 -13.10 -13.01 0.42
C LEU A 123 -12.35 -13.50 -0.82
N LEU A 124 -11.03 -13.72 -0.70
CA LEU A 124 -10.21 -14.31 -1.74
C LEU A 124 -10.65 -15.73 -2.13
N LYS A 125 -10.99 -16.58 -1.15
CA LYS A 125 -11.50 -17.94 -1.44
C LYS A 125 -12.83 -17.86 -2.19
N ILE A 126 -13.72 -16.95 -1.80
CA ILE A 126 -15.01 -16.75 -2.47
C ILE A 126 -14.81 -16.26 -3.91
N ALA A 127 -13.97 -15.23 -4.12
CA ALA A 127 -13.65 -14.73 -5.45
C ALA A 127 -13.03 -15.81 -6.36
N THR A 128 -12.16 -16.65 -5.79
CA THR A 128 -11.55 -17.78 -6.49
C THR A 128 -12.61 -18.80 -6.93
N ALA A 129 -13.50 -19.22 -6.02
CA ALA A 129 -14.57 -20.16 -6.34
C ALA A 129 -15.55 -19.60 -7.38
N LEU A 130 -15.92 -18.32 -7.25
CA LEU A 130 -16.75 -17.63 -8.24
C LEU A 130 -16.11 -17.73 -9.64
N ARG A 131 -14.81 -17.43 -9.75
CA ARG A 131 -14.08 -17.52 -11.01
C ARG A 131 -14.05 -18.95 -11.57
N MET A 132 -13.85 -19.96 -10.71
CA MET A 132 -13.80 -21.37 -11.12
C MET A 132 -15.15 -21.90 -11.60
N ILE A 133 -16.25 -21.52 -10.95
CA ILE A 133 -17.59 -22.01 -11.28
C ILE A 133 -18.09 -21.38 -12.60
N TRP A 134 -17.92 -20.07 -12.77
CA TRP A 134 -18.44 -19.35 -13.94
C TRP A 134 -17.48 -19.32 -15.14
N HIS A 135 -16.17 -19.45 -14.92
CA HIS A 135 -15.16 -19.42 -15.97
C HIS A 135 -14.05 -20.48 -15.75
N PRO A 136 -14.39 -21.78 -15.82
CA PRO A 136 -13.46 -22.87 -15.52
C PRO A 136 -12.23 -22.90 -16.43
N ASP A 137 -12.36 -22.53 -17.70
CA ASP A 137 -11.27 -22.62 -18.69
C ASP A 137 -10.18 -21.57 -18.47
N LYS A 138 -10.57 -20.31 -18.17
CA LYS A 138 -9.61 -19.22 -17.88
C LYS A 138 -8.86 -19.43 -16.57
N PHE A 139 -9.44 -20.15 -15.62
CA PHE A 139 -8.75 -20.50 -14.38
C PHE A 139 -7.60 -21.47 -14.65
N ARG A 140 -7.84 -22.50 -15.49
CA ARG A 140 -6.88 -23.56 -15.81
C ARG A 140 -5.64 -23.01 -16.53
N GLU A 141 -5.83 -22.05 -17.44
CA GLU A 141 -4.72 -21.34 -18.10
C GLU A 141 -3.91 -20.48 -17.12
N SER A 142 -4.57 -19.79 -16.18
CA SER A 142 -3.88 -18.89 -15.22
C SER A 142 -3.03 -19.61 -14.16
N CYS A 143 -3.29 -20.90 -13.92
CA CYS A 143 -2.54 -21.70 -12.94
C CYS A 143 -1.40 -22.52 -13.57
N GLY A 144 -1.21 -22.48 -14.90
CA GLY A 144 -0.16 -23.24 -15.57
C GLY A 144 -0.28 -24.77 -15.41
N VAL A 145 -1.45 -25.28 -15.01
CA VAL A 145 -1.67 -26.71 -14.79
C VAL A 145 -2.08 -27.36 -16.11
N ASN A 146 -1.09 -27.72 -16.91
CA ASN A 146 -1.23 -28.74 -17.94
C ASN A 146 -1.06 -30.11 -17.26
N CYS A 147 -2.17 -30.77 -16.93
CA CYS A 147 -2.16 -32.19 -16.65
C CYS A 147 -2.54 -32.92 -17.95
N GLY A 148 -1.53 -33.41 -18.65
CA GLY A 148 -1.64 -34.55 -19.57
C GLY A 148 -1.34 -35.84 -18.82
#